data_AF-A3BIM5-F1
#
_entry.id   AF-A3BIM5-F1
#
_cell.length_a   1.000
_cell.length_b   1.000
_cell.length_c   1.000
_cell.angle_alpha   90.00
_cell.angle_beta   90.00
_cell.angle_gamma   90.00
#
_symmetry.space_group_name_H-M   'P 1'
#
loop_
_entity.id
_entity.type
_entity.pdbx_description
1 polymer ?
#
loop_
_entity_poly.entity_id
_entity_poly.type
_entity_poly.pdbx_seq_one_letter_code
_entity_poly.pdbx_strand_id
1 'polypeptide(L)' 'MTKVVAPVERVVFELNGERQEVAAADVEPSTTLLEFIRTRTPFRGPKLGCGEGIR' A
#
# COMPACT_ATOMS: atom_id res chain seq x y z
N MET A 1 22.01 12.40 16.94
CA MET A 1 20.95 11.76 17.75
C MET A 1 20.01 11.04 16.79
N THR A 2 20.12 9.72 16.66
CA THR A 2 19.21 8.92 15.83
C THR A 2 17.94 8.69 16.64
N LYS A 3 16.80 9.18 16.15
CA LYS A 3 15.50 8.92 16.76
C LYS A 3 15.16 7.45 16.56
N VAL A 4 15.15 6.67 17.63
CA VAL A 4 14.60 5.31 17.60
C VAL A 4 13.09 5.45 17.46
N VAL A 5 12.56 5.11 16.30
CA VAL A 5 11.12 5.01 16.06
C VAL A 5 10.74 3.57 16.37
N ALA A 6 9.69 3.37 17.16
CA ALA A 6 9.13 2.04 17.37
C ALA A 6 8.79 1.40 16.01
N PRO A 7 9.01 0.09 15.83
CA PRO A 7 8.73 -0.58 14.57
C PRO A 7 7.26 -0.42 14.18
N VAL A 8 7.02 -0.12 12.91
CA VAL A 8 5.66 -0.13 12.35
C VAL A 8 5.20 -1.57 12.32
N GLU A 9 4.13 -1.91 13.04
CA GLU A 9 3.60 -3.27 13.09
C GLU A 9 2.56 -3.52 11.99
N ARG A 10 1.91 -2.47 11.50
CA ARG A 10 0.75 -2.57 10.62
C ARG A 10 0.50 -1.30 9.82
N VAL A 11 0.00 -1.47 8.61
CA VAL A 11 -0.49 -0.38 7.73
C VAL A 11 -2.01 -0.51 7.64
N VAL A 12 -2.72 0.55 7.99
CA VAL A 12 -4.19 0.56 8.04
C VAL A 12 -4.72 1.71 7.20
N PHE A 13 -5.64 1.42 6.28
CA PHE A 13 -6.28 2.41 5.42
C PHE A 13 -7.66 1.93 4.96
N GLU A 14 -8.44 2.82 4.36
CA GLU A 14 -9.72 2.48 3.75
C GLU A 14 -9.56 2.33 2.23
N LEU A 15 -10.20 1.33 1.65
CA LEU A 15 -10.33 1.15 0.21
C LEU A 15 -11.79 0.87 -0.12
N ASN A 16 -12.45 1.80 -0.82
CA ASN A 16 -13.85 1.69 -1.24
C ASN A 16 -14.82 1.40 -0.06
N GLY A 17 -14.64 2.02 1.10
CA GLY A 17 -15.45 1.76 2.29
C GLY A 17 -15.01 0.56 3.12
N GLU A 18 -14.05 -0.25 2.65
CA GLU A 18 -13.53 -1.40 3.40
C GLU A 18 -12.21 -1.07 4.10
N ARG A 19 -12.11 -1.41 5.40
CA ARG A 19 -10.87 -1.27 6.17
C ARG A 19 -9.87 -2.33 5.74
N GLN A 20 -8.77 -1.89 5.13
CA GLN A 20 -7.61 -2.70 4.82
C GLN A 20 -6.63 -2.63 6.00
N GLU A 21 -6.26 -3.80 6.50
CA GLU A 21 -5.39 -3.91 7.67
C GLU A 21 -4.27 -4.92 7.39
N VAL A 22 -3.07 -4.41 7.07
CA VAL A 22 -1.96 -5.21 6.54
C VAL A 22 -0.84 -5.24 7.57
N ALA A 23 -0.37 -6.43 7.98
CA ALA A 23 0.80 -6.53 8.84
C ALA A 23 2.03 -5.98 8.10
N ALA A 24 2.85 -5.18 8.78
CA ALA A 24 4.03 -4.57 8.16
C ALA A 24 5.06 -5.61 7.69
N ALA A 25 5.07 -6.81 8.29
CA ALA A 25 5.91 -7.93 7.85
C ALA A 25 5.46 -8.56 6.52
N ASP A 26 4.23 -8.30 6.07
CA ASP A 26 3.64 -8.88 4.85
C ASP A 26 3.70 -7.93 3.63
N VAL A 27 4.28 -6.74 3.79
CA VAL A 27 4.32 -5.72 2.74
C VAL A 27 5.67 -5.00 2.73
N GLU A 28 6.27 -4.90 1.55
CA GLU A 28 7.51 -4.16 1.40
C GLU A 28 7.24 -2.65 1.44
N PRO A 29 8.10 -1.84 2.07
CA PRO A 29 7.93 -0.37 2.09
C PRO A 29 7.88 0.26 0.69
N SER A 30 8.41 -0.41 -0.34
CA SER A 30 8.36 0.03 -1.73
C SER A 30 7.06 -0.35 -2.46
N THR A 31 6.16 -1.14 -1.86
CA THR A 31 4.89 -1.53 -2.49
C THR A 31 4.05 -0.29 -2.77
N THR A 32 3.65 -0.12 -4.02
CA THR A 32 2.78 0.99 -4.43
C THR A 32 1.31 0.67 -4.14
N LEU A 33 0.48 1.69 -3.96
CA LEU A 33 -0.97 1.49 -3.79
C LEU A 33 -1.60 0.79 -5.01
N LEU A 34 -1.13 1.11 -6.22
CA LEU A 34 -1.62 0.46 -7.44
C LEU A 34 -1.31 -1.04 -7.45
N GLU A 35 -0.09 -1.41 -7.06
CA GLU A 35 0.33 -2.81 -6.91
C GLU A 35 -0.53 -3.52 -5.87
N PHE A 36 -0.69 -2.92 -4.68
CA PHE A 36 -1.54 -3.46 -3.63
C PHE A 36 -2.96 -3.75 -4.14
N ILE A 37 -3.62 -2.75 -4.74
CA ILE A 37 -5.01 -2.90 -5.23
C ILE A 37 -5.09 -4.05 -6.24
N ARG A 38 -4.17 -4.10 -7.21
CA ARG A 38 -4.25 -5.09 -8.31
C ARG A 38 -3.87 -6.50 -7.90
N THR A 39 -3.06 -6.69 -6.85
CA THR A 39 -2.52 -8.00 -6.47
C THR A 39 -3.11 -8.56 -5.18
N ARG A 40 -3.56 -7.70 -4.26
CA ARG A 40 -4.05 -8.07 -2.93
C ARG A 40 -5.55 -7.90 -2.75
N THR A 41 -6.25 -7.34 -3.73
CA THR A 41 -7.71 -7.16 -3.71
C THR A 41 -8.33 -7.78 -4.95
N PRO A 42 -9.67 -7.90 -5.08
CA PRO A 42 -10.32 -8.29 -6.34
C PRO A 42 -10.38 -7.17 -7.39
N PHE A 43 -10.08 -5.93 -7.03
CA PHE A 43 -10.22 -4.79 -7.94
C PHE A 43 -9.13 -4.79 -9.01
N ARG A 44 -9.53 -4.77 -10.29
CA ARG A 44 -8.62 -4.74 -11.45
C ARG A 44 -8.80 -3.50 -12.33
N GLY A 45 -9.67 -2.59 -11.91
CA GLY A 45 -9.97 -1.32 -12.60
C GLY A 45 -8.75 -0.42 -12.75
N PRO A 46 -8.07 -0.04 -11.65
CA PRO A 46 -6.86 0.77 -11.71
C PRO A 46 -5.76 0.12 -12.58
N LYS A 47 -5.09 0.93 -13.40
CA LYS A 47 -4.10 0.49 -14.39
C LYS A 47 -2.76 1.20 -14.20
N LEU A 48 -1.70 0.54 -14.67
CA LEU A 48 -0.37 1.12 -14.82
C LEU A 48 -0.19 1.54 -16.29
N GLY A 49 0.01 2.84 -16.52
CA GLY A 49 0.50 3.37 -17.80
C GLY A 49 2.04 3.39 -17.77
N CYS A 50 2.62 4.58 -17.61
CA CYS A 50 4.07 4.75 -17.48
C CYS A 50 4.58 4.74 -16.01
N GLY A 51 3.70 4.94 -15.02
CA GLY A 51 4.09 4.98 -13.60
C GLY A 51 4.68 6.31 -13.13
N GLU A 52 4.79 7.31 -14.02
CA GLU A 52 5.42 8.60 -13.71
C GLU A 52 4.44 9.68 -13.24
N GLY A 53 3.13 9.41 -13.29
CA GLY A 53 2.11 10.37 -12.83
C GLY A 53 2.10 11.66 -13.63
N ILE A 54 2.25 11.57 -14.96
CA ILE A 54 2.16 12.73 -15.86
C ILE A 54 0.80 13.42 -15.70
N ARG A 55 0.85 14.72 -15.39
CA ARG A 55 -0.30 15.60 -15.16
C ARG A 55 -0.95 16.03 -16.46
#